data_AF-A0A0M7E6A0-F1
#
_entry.id   AF-A0A0M7E6A0-F1
#
_cell.length_a   1.000
_cell.length_b   1.000
_cell.length_c   1.000
_cell.angle_alpha   90.00
_cell.angle_beta   90.00
_cell.angle_gamma   90.00
#
_symmetry.space_group_name_H-M   'P 1'
#
loop_
_entity.id
_entity.type
_entity.pdbx_description
1 polymer ?
#
loop_
_entity_poly.entity_id
_entity_poly.type
_entity_poly.pdbx_seq_one_letter_code
_entity_poly.pdbx_strand_id
1 'polypeptide(L)'
;MKKLVSALAVIASVGMFTSAQAAESCSAKAAALEKEIRIAQQYGNTYKVNGLKKALAEVKAHCTPASVQADAQKEVKKLEKKLAEKREDIAEVQADLREAKAKGDSKKVAKYQRKLAEKQSDLSSIQQELSRARAALASLQK
;
A
#
# COMPACT_ATOMS: atom_id res chain seq x y z
N MET A 1 20.39 -42.53 -17.89
CA MET A 1 21.00 -41.47 -18.72
C MET A 1 20.51 -40.12 -18.23
N LYS A 2 21.40 -39.12 -18.26
CA LYS A 2 21.39 -37.91 -17.44
C LYS A 2 20.26 -36.94 -17.83
N LYS A 3 19.64 -36.37 -16.80
CA LYS A 3 18.53 -35.41 -16.81
C LYS A 3 18.96 -34.14 -17.57
N LEU A 4 18.22 -33.77 -18.62
CA LEU A 4 18.37 -32.47 -19.25
C LEU A 4 17.57 -31.44 -18.46
N VAL A 5 18.32 -30.69 -17.66
CA VAL A 5 17.90 -29.48 -16.98
C VAL A 5 17.65 -28.41 -18.04
N SER A 6 16.42 -27.88 -18.10
CA SER A 6 16.16 -26.58 -18.70
C SER A 6 15.23 -25.83 -17.76
N ALA A 7 15.83 -25.28 -16.69
CA ALA A 7 15.18 -24.33 -15.81
C ALA A 7 15.32 -22.94 -16.44
N LEU A 8 14.28 -22.49 -17.13
CA LEU A 8 14.17 -21.12 -17.59
C LEU A 8 13.81 -20.24 -16.37
N ALA A 9 14.84 -19.73 -15.70
CA ALA A 9 14.70 -18.79 -14.60
C ALA A 9 14.24 -17.42 -15.16
N VAL A 10 12.94 -17.12 -15.05
CA VAL A 10 12.44 -15.74 -15.20
C VAL A 10 12.64 -15.04 -13.86
N ILE A 11 13.74 -14.32 -13.75
CA ILE A 11 13.95 -13.32 -12.70
C ILE A 11 13.07 -12.12 -13.05
N ALA A 12 11.90 -12.01 -12.41
CA ALA A 12 11.14 -10.78 -12.38
C ALA A 12 11.50 -10.03 -11.09
N SER A 13 12.55 -9.22 -11.16
CA SER A 13 12.88 -8.23 -10.15
C SER A 13 12.39 -6.85 -10.57
N VAL A 14 11.92 -6.12 -9.55
CA VAL A 14 11.69 -4.66 -9.47
C VAL A 14 10.33 -4.17 -10.01
N GLY A 15 9.53 -3.36 -9.30
CA GLY A 15 9.89 -2.50 -8.17
C GLY A 15 8.71 -1.97 -7.35
N MET A 16 9.08 -1.24 -6.30
CA MET A 16 8.21 -0.45 -5.43
C MET A 16 7.34 0.48 -6.27
N PHE A 17 6.02 0.29 -6.20
CA PHE A 17 5.07 1.24 -6.77
C PHE A 17 5.08 2.52 -5.93
N THR A 18 5.64 3.58 -6.49
CA THR A 18 5.45 4.94 -5.98
C THR A 18 4.13 5.48 -6.51
N SER A 19 3.33 6.05 -5.64
CA SER A 19 1.91 6.31 -5.85
C SER A 19 1.60 7.47 -6.82
N ALA A 20 2.61 8.14 -7.37
CA ALA A 20 2.48 9.03 -8.53
C ALA A 20 2.17 8.27 -9.84
N GLN A 21 2.33 6.94 -9.86
CA GLN A 21 1.98 6.12 -11.02
C GLN A 21 0.49 5.77 -11.12
N ALA A 22 -0.40 6.13 -10.18
CA ALA A 22 -1.73 5.51 -10.15
C ALA A 22 -2.68 5.93 -11.31
N ALA A 23 -2.73 7.21 -11.72
CA ALA A 23 -3.53 7.63 -12.88
C ALA A 23 -2.87 7.26 -14.22
N GLU A 24 -1.56 7.45 -14.34
CA GLU A 24 -0.72 6.90 -15.42
C GLU A 24 -0.89 5.38 -15.53
N SER A 25 -1.16 4.68 -14.42
CA SER A 25 -1.35 3.23 -14.40
C SER A 25 -2.71 2.79 -14.91
N CYS A 26 -3.79 3.57 -14.78
CA CYS A 26 -5.09 3.17 -15.32
C CYS A 26 -5.06 3.15 -16.86
N SER A 27 -4.56 4.24 -17.47
CA SER A 27 -4.42 4.34 -18.92
C SER A 27 -3.35 3.38 -19.46
N ALA A 28 -2.20 3.28 -18.79
CA ALA A 28 -1.16 2.31 -19.17
C ALA A 28 -1.64 0.86 -19.02
N LYS A 29 -2.42 0.53 -17.99
CA LYS A 29 -3.01 -0.81 -17.79
C LYS A 29 -4.06 -1.10 -18.85
N ALA A 30 -4.89 -0.13 -19.23
CA ALA A 30 -5.81 -0.26 -20.35
C ALA A 30 -5.04 -0.50 -21.66
N ALA A 31 -4.00 0.29 -21.95
CA ALA A 31 -3.17 0.13 -23.14
C ALA A 31 -2.42 -1.22 -23.19
N ALA A 32 -1.93 -1.70 -22.05
CA ALA A 32 -1.30 -3.01 -21.93
C ALA A 32 -2.30 -4.15 -22.22
N LEU A 33 -3.51 -4.07 -21.65
CA LEU A 33 -4.59 -5.02 -21.93
C LEU A 33 -4.99 -4.99 -23.41
N GLU A 34 -5.12 -3.81 -24.01
CA GLU A 34 -5.41 -3.65 -25.45
C GLU A 34 -4.29 -4.25 -26.33
N LYS A 35 -3.02 -4.09 -25.94
CA LYS A 35 -1.89 -4.73 -26.62
C LYS A 35 -1.96 -6.26 -26.51
N GLU A 36 -2.23 -6.80 -25.32
CA GLU A 36 -2.38 -8.24 -25.13
C GLU A 36 -3.56 -8.83 -25.89
N ILE A 37 -4.67 -8.09 -26.01
CA ILE A 37 -5.83 -8.48 -26.84
C ILE A 37 -5.39 -8.62 -28.30
N ARG A 38 -4.68 -7.62 -28.85
CA ARG A 38 -4.19 -7.68 -30.24
C ARG A 38 -3.30 -8.89 -30.48
N ILE A 39 -2.38 -9.16 -29.54
CA ILE A 39 -1.51 -10.34 -29.60
C ILE A 39 -2.36 -11.63 -29.56
N ALA A 40 -3.27 -11.76 -28.59
CA ALA A 40 -4.10 -12.96 -28.45
C ALA A 40 -5.01 -13.20 -29.67
N GLN A 41 -5.46 -12.14 -30.34
CA GLN A 41 -6.20 -12.21 -31.60
C GLN A 41 -5.34 -12.77 -32.74
N GLN A 42 -4.08 -12.32 -32.86
CA GLN A 42 -3.16 -12.82 -33.90
C GLN A 42 -2.92 -14.33 -33.78
N TYR A 43 -2.88 -14.87 -32.57
CA TYR A 43 -2.68 -16.31 -32.32
C TYR A 43 -3.99 -17.11 -32.23
N GLY A 44 -5.15 -16.51 -32.54
CA GLY A 44 -6.45 -17.21 -32.53
C GLY A 44 -6.92 -17.69 -31.15
N ASN A 45 -6.38 -17.15 -30.05
CA ASN A 45 -6.72 -17.58 -28.70
C ASN A 45 -7.97 -16.87 -28.18
N THR A 46 -9.14 -17.32 -28.64
CA THR A 46 -10.45 -16.70 -28.33
C THR A 46 -10.76 -16.68 -26.83
N TYR A 47 -10.37 -17.72 -26.08
CA TYR A 47 -10.57 -17.76 -24.63
C TYR A 47 -9.79 -16.63 -23.93
N LYS A 48 -8.50 -16.46 -24.26
CA LYS A 48 -7.67 -15.38 -23.72
C LYS A 48 -8.21 -14.02 -24.11
N VAL A 49 -8.64 -13.83 -25.36
CA VAL A 49 -9.25 -12.58 -25.83
C VAL A 49 -10.48 -12.20 -25.00
N ASN A 50 -11.37 -13.15 -24.73
CA ASN A 50 -12.58 -12.88 -23.93
C ASN A 50 -12.24 -12.49 -22.49
N GLY A 51 -11.29 -13.19 -21.85
CA GLY A 51 -10.82 -12.85 -20.51
C GLY A 51 -10.21 -11.45 -20.44
N LEU A 52 -9.35 -11.11 -21.40
CA LEU A 52 -8.70 -9.79 -21.47
C LEU A 52 -9.70 -8.65 -21.77
N LYS A 53 -10.70 -8.89 -22.64
CA LYS A 53 -11.77 -7.91 -22.88
C LYS A 53 -12.59 -7.64 -21.63
N LYS A 54 -12.89 -8.67 -20.83
CA LYS A 54 -13.54 -8.50 -19.53
C LYS A 54 -12.66 -7.67 -18.59
N ALA A 55 -11.38 -8.00 -18.47
CA ALA A 55 -10.44 -7.23 -17.64
C ALA A 55 -10.31 -5.76 -18.09
N LEU A 56 -10.32 -5.49 -19.39
CA LEU A 56 -10.32 -4.13 -19.93
C LEU A 56 -11.59 -3.37 -19.59
N ALA A 57 -12.76 -4.03 -19.68
CA ALA A 57 -14.03 -3.44 -19.28
C ALA A 57 -14.04 -3.07 -17.79
N GLU A 58 -13.54 -3.95 -16.91
CA GLU A 58 -13.39 -3.67 -15.48
C GLU A 58 -12.46 -2.47 -15.23
N VAL A 59 -11.31 -2.39 -15.91
CA VAL A 59 -10.40 -1.26 -15.80
C VAL A 59 -11.06 0.04 -16.27
N LYS A 60 -11.79 0.02 -17.39
CA LYS A 60 -12.51 1.21 -17.89
C LYS A 60 -13.67 1.62 -16.99
N ALA A 61 -14.34 0.67 -16.34
CA ALA A 61 -15.46 0.93 -15.45
C ALA A 61 -15.03 1.44 -14.07
N HIS A 62 -13.89 0.95 -13.55
CA HIS A 62 -13.52 1.15 -12.14
C HIS A 62 -12.20 1.91 -11.93
N CYS A 63 -11.29 1.94 -12.90
CA CYS A 63 -10.02 2.66 -12.83
C CYS A 63 -10.17 4.02 -13.54
N THR A 64 -10.89 4.94 -12.90
CA THR A 64 -11.05 6.33 -13.35
C THR A 64 -10.14 7.24 -12.53
N PRO A 65 -9.70 8.40 -13.04
CA PRO A 65 -8.94 9.36 -12.24
C PRO A 65 -9.66 9.73 -10.94
N ALA A 66 -10.99 9.88 -10.99
CA ALA A 66 -11.82 10.18 -9.83
C ALA A 66 -11.84 9.05 -8.79
N SER A 67 -11.96 7.78 -9.21
CA SER A 67 -11.92 6.65 -8.28
C SER A 67 -10.53 6.47 -7.65
N VAL A 68 -9.46 6.67 -8.42
CA VAL A 68 -8.08 6.65 -7.90
C VAL A 68 -7.85 7.76 -6.86
N GLN A 69 -8.34 8.98 -7.12
CA GLN A 69 -8.30 10.07 -6.15
C GLN A 69 -9.12 9.77 -4.89
N ALA A 70 -10.33 9.22 -5.04
CA ALA A 70 -11.19 8.86 -3.92
C ALA A 70 -10.55 7.78 -3.02
N ASP A 71 -9.93 6.78 -3.62
CA ASP A 71 -9.19 5.73 -2.90
C ASP A 71 -7.99 6.31 -2.15
N ALA A 72 -7.22 7.19 -2.81
CA ALA A 72 -6.09 7.88 -2.16
C ALA A 72 -6.54 8.75 -0.97
N GLN A 73 -7.66 9.48 -1.10
CA GLN A 73 -8.25 10.25 0.00
C GLN A 73 -8.70 9.35 1.15
N LYS A 74 -9.31 8.19 0.85
CA LYS A 74 -9.74 7.23 1.85
C LYS A 74 -8.55 6.67 2.63
N GLU A 75 -7.44 6.34 1.97
CA GLU A 75 -6.23 5.88 2.64
C GLU A 75 -5.61 6.98 3.52
N VAL A 76 -5.59 8.24 3.07
CA VAL A 76 -5.16 9.37 3.92
C VAL A 76 -6.01 9.48 5.19
N LYS A 77 -7.34 9.47 5.06
CA LYS A 77 -8.26 9.55 6.21
C LYS A 77 -8.07 8.39 7.19
N LYS A 78 -7.86 7.18 6.67
CA LYS A 78 -7.60 5.98 7.48
C LYS A 78 -6.30 6.11 8.27
N LEU A 79 -5.23 6.59 7.63
CA LEU A 79 -3.94 6.82 8.28
C LEU A 79 -4.00 7.95 9.31
N GLU A 80 -4.76 9.02 9.05
CA GLU A 80 -5.01 10.09 10.03
C GLU A 80 -5.75 9.58 11.27
N LYS A 81 -6.79 8.75 11.08
CA LYS A 81 -7.49 8.10 12.19
C LYS A 81 -6.55 7.22 13.01
N LYS A 82 -5.79 6.35 12.34
CA LYS A 82 -4.81 5.47 12.98
C LYS A 82 -3.73 6.26 13.74
N LEU A 83 -3.30 7.40 13.19
CA LEU A 83 -2.35 8.30 13.85
C LEU A 83 -2.93 8.90 15.14
N ALA A 84 -4.20 9.32 15.11
CA ALA A 84 -4.89 9.83 16.31
C ALA A 84 -5.01 8.76 17.40
N GLU A 85 -5.45 7.55 17.05
CA GLU A 85 -5.54 6.41 17.97
C GLU A 85 -4.18 6.09 18.60
N LYS A 86 -3.10 6.07 17.81
CA LYS A 86 -1.75 5.81 18.33
C LYS A 86 -1.23 6.92 19.25
N ARG A 87 -1.66 8.17 19.08
CA ARG A 87 -1.32 9.26 20.01
C ARG A 87 -2.03 9.10 21.34
N GLU A 88 -3.28 8.67 21.35
CA GLU A 88 -4.04 8.38 22.56
C GLU A 88 -3.41 7.22 23.34
N ASP A 89 -3.10 6.12 22.65
CA ASP A 89 -2.33 4.98 23.17
C ASP A 89 -1.01 5.38 23.85
N ILE A 90 -0.30 6.34 23.27
CA ILE A 90 0.95 6.88 23.82
C ILE A 90 0.67 7.68 25.09
N ALA A 91 -0.37 8.51 25.09
CA ALA A 91 -0.76 9.31 26.24
C ALA A 91 -1.16 8.44 27.45
N GLU A 92 -1.87 7.33 27.20
CA GLU A 92 -2.21 6.32 28.21
C GLU A 92 -0.95 5.69 28.82
N VAL A 93 -0.03 5.19 27.98
CA VAL A 93 1.23 4.59 28.47
C VAL A 93 2.10 5.60 29.21
N GLN A 94 2.08 6.87 28.81
CA GLN A 94 2.76 7.94 29.56
C GLN A 94 2.11 8.18 30.93
N ALA A 95 0.79 8.09 31.05
CA ALA A 95 0.09 8.19 32.34
C ALA A 95 0.46 7.02 33.26
N ASP A 96 0.39 5.79 32.75
CA ASP A 96 0.82 4.57 33.43
C ASP A 96 2.28 4.65 33.91
N LEU A 97 3.17 5.19 33.07
CA LEU A 97 4.56 5.40 33.42
C LEU A 97 4.72 6.41 34.56
N ARG A 98 3.96 7.52 34.55
CA ARG A 98 3.98 8.51 35.63
C ARG A 98 3.51 7.90 36.95
N GLU A 99 2.44 7.12 36.92
CA GLU A 99 1.90 6.44 38.09
C GLU A 99 2.91 5.41 38.66
N ALA A 100 3.52 4.60 37.79
CA ALA A 100 4.54 3.63 38.21
C ALA A 100 5.76 4.32 38.85
N LYS A 101 6.18 5.47 38.32
CA LYS A 101 7.26 6.29 38.92
C LYS A 101 6.86 6.82 40.29
N ALA A 102 5.65 7.36 40.44
CA ALA A 102 5.16 7.88 41.72
C ALA A 102 5.08 6.79 42.80
N LYS A 103 4.74 5.55 42.41
CA LYS A 103 4.68 4.38 43.30
C LYS A 103 6.04 3.71 43.55
N GLY A 104 7.11 4.14 42.88
CA GLY A 104 8.42 3.50 42.98
C GLY A 104 8.49 2.09 42.39
N ASP A 105 7.53 1.69 41.54
CA ASP A 105 7.48 0.35 40.95
C ASP A 105 8.45 0.26 39.75
N SER A 106 9.72 -0.01 40.06
CA SER A 106 10.81 -0.08 39.07
C SER A 106 10.54 -1.07 37.93
N LYS A 107 9.87 -2.19 38.23
CA LYS A 107 9.49 -3.21 37.23
C LYS A 107 8.47 -2.66 36.24
N LYS A 108 7.42 -1.98 36.72
CA LYS A 108 6.44 -1.34 35.84
C LYS A 108 7.04 -0.16 35.08
N VAL A 109 7.92 0.63 35.70
CA VAL A 109 8.63 1.72 35.02
C VAL A 109 9.40 1.18 33.80
N ALA A 110 10.21 0.14 33.97
CA ALA A 110 10.96 -0.46 32.87
C ALA A 110 10.03 -1.03 31.78
N LYS A 111 8.91 -1.67 32.17
CA LYS A 111 7.90 -2.19 31.24
C LYS A 111 7.28 -1.07 30.40
N TYR A 112 6.84 0.02 31.03
CA TYR A 112 6.16 1.12 30.33
C TYR A 112 7.11 1.95 29.48
N GLN A 113 8.37 2.13 29.88
CA GLN A 113 9.39 2.76 29.03
C GLN A 113 9.60 1.97 27.72
N ARG A 114 9.70 0.64 27.79
CA ARG A 114 9.81 -0.21 26.60
C ARG A 114 8.57 -0.08 25.71
N LYS A 115 7.38 -0.17 26.31
CA LYS A 115 6.10 -0.02 25.58
C LYS A 115 5.95 1.35 24.93
N LEU A 116 6.41 2.40 25.60
CA LEU A 116 6.41 3.77 25.07
C LEU A 116 7.32 3.88 23.85
N ALA A 117 8.53 3.34 23.91
CA ALA A 117 9.47 3.33 22.79
C ALA A 117 8.91 2.58 21.56
N GLU A 118 8.29 1.42 21.78
CA GLU A 118 7.62 0.65 20.73
C GLU A 118 6.50 1.45 20.06
N LYS A 119 5.60 2.03 20.87
CA LYS A 119 4.49 2.87 20.34
C LYS A 119 4.99 4.12 19.60
N GLN A 120 6.09 4.73 20.05
CA GLN A 120 6.71 5.87 19.35
C GLN A 120 7.30 5.46 17.99
N SER A 121 7.88 4.25 17.90
CA SER A 121 8.35 3.68 16.63
C SER A 121 7.18 3.45 15.66
N ASP A 122 6.10 2.83 16.13
CA ASP A 122 4.86 2.63 15.36
C ASP A 122 4.30 3.96 14.83
N LEU A 123 4.24 4.98 15.70
CA LEU A 123 3.75 6.31 15.35
C LEU A 123 4.59 6.92 14.21
N SER A 124 5.93 6.81 14.30
CA SER A 124 6.85 7.28 13.26
C SER A 124 6.59 6.59 11.92
N SER A 125 6.39 5.26 11.92
CA SER A 125 6.05 4.52 10.69
C SER A 125 4.74 5.03 10.06
N ILE A 126 3.70 5.25 10.87
CA ILE A 126 2.41 5.76 10.40
C ILE A 126 2.55 7.19 9.86
N GLN A 127 3.39 8.03 10.48
CA GLN A 127 3.67 9.39 9.98
C GLN A 127 4.36 9.34 8.61
N GLN A 128 5.31 8.44 8.40
CA GLN A 128 5.97 8.25 7.11
C GLN A 128 5.01 7.72 6.05
N GLU A 129 4.16 6.75 6.39
CA GLU A 129 3.09 6.26 5.51
C GLU A 129 2.11 7.37 5.14
N LEU A 130 1.64 8.15 6.11
CA LEU A 130 0.72 9.26 5.88
C LEU A 130 1.35 10.35 5.00
N SER A 131 2.62 10.68 5.23
CA SER A 131 3.35 11.63 4.38
C SER A 131 3.40 11.16 2.92
N ARG A 132 3.75 9.88 2.70
CA ARG A 132 3.76 9.27 1.36
C ARG A 132 2.38 9.25 0.72
N ALA A 133 1.34 8.91 1.47
CA ALA A 133 -0.04 8.90 0.99
C ALA A 133 -0.55 10.30 0.62
N ARG A 134 -0.19 11.33 1.38
CA ARG A 134 -0.52 12.72 1.05
C ARG A 134 0.22 13.21 -0.19
N ALA A 135 1.50 12.88 -0.33
CA ALA A 135 2.27 13.20 -1.53
C ALA A 135 1.69 12.52 -2.78
N ALA A 136 1.25 11.26 -2.64
CA ALA A 136 0.51 10.53 -3.66
C ALA A 136 -0.74 11.28 -4.12
N LEU A 137 -1.60 11.62 -3.17
CA LEU A 137 -2.86 12.29 -3.44
C LEU A 137 -2.63 13.64 -4.12
N ALA A 138 -1.64 14.41 -3.65
CA ALA A 138 -1.28 15.69 -4.25
C ALA A 138 -0.80 15.54 -5.70
N SER A 139 -0.11 14.44 -6.03
CA SER A 139 0.31 14.17 -7.42
C SER A 139 -0.84 13.83 -8.37
N LEU A 140 -1.98 13.35 -7.84
CA LEU A 140 -3.18 13.05 -8.61
C LEU A 140 -4.06 14.28 -8.87
N GLN A 141 -3.81 15.38 -8.15
CA GLN A 141 -4.59 16.62 -8.23
C GLN A 141 -3.93 17.70 -9.11
N LYS A 142 -2.76 17.40 -9.69
CA LYS A 142 -2.05 18.26 -10.63
C LYS A 142 -2.41 17.88 -12.07
#